data_AF-B9JB45-F1
#
_entry.id   AF-B9JB45-F1
#
_cell.length_a   1.000
_cell.length_b   1.000
_cell.length_c   1.000
_cell.angle_alpha   90.00
_cell.angle_beta   90.00
_cell.angle_gamma   90.00
#
_symmetry.space_group_name_H-M   'P 1'
#
loop_
_entity.id
_entity.type
_entity.pdbx_description
1 polymer ?
#
loop_
_entity_poly.entity_id
_entity_poly.type
_entity_poly.pdbx_seq_one_letter_code
_entity_poly.pdbx_strand_id
1 'polypeptide(L)'
;MPRISPNDLARAFATVLKHPIWVETVPRASWEQIFRSQLTRNPLTRIRMLDGLNEGWIDFSEHGRSAMKGATALESVIAELIGASHTKASV
;
A
#
# COMPACT_ATOMS: atom_id res chain seq x y z
N MET A 1 4.25 -8.55 -15.08
CA MET A 1 2.80 -8.33 -14.85
C MET A 1 2.35 -9.13 -13.61
N PRO A 2 1.52 -8.56 -12.72
CA PRO A 2 1.45 -7.14 -12.43
C PRO A 2 2.02 -6.80 -11.05
N ARG A 3 2.66 -5.63 -10.99
CA ARG A 3 2.74 -4.81 -9.79
C ARG A 3 1.31 -4.67 -9.24
N ILE A 4 1.15 -4.82 -7.93
CA ILE A 4 -0.10 -4.37 -7.30
C ILE A 4 -0.10 -2.85 -7.37
N SER A 5 -0.99 -2.29 -8.18
CA SER A 5 -1.18 -0.85 -8.27
C SER A 5 -2.00 -0.34 -7.07
N PRO A 6 -1.95 0.96 -6.76
CA PRO A 6 -2.87 1.57 -5.81
C PRO A 6 -4.37 1.29 -6.12
N ASN A 7 -4.72 1.19 -7.40
CA ASN A 7 -6.09 0.87 -7.82
C ASN A 7 -6.47 -0.60 -7.60
N ASP A 8 -5.50 -1.53 -7.64
CA ASP A 8 -5.72 -2.92 -7.23
C ASP A 8 -6.02 -3.00 -5.73
N LEU A 9 -5.26 -2.24 -4.91
CA LEU A 9 -5.51 -2.11 -3.47
C LEU A 9 -6.92 -1.55 -3.21
N ALA A 10 -7.29 -0.44 -3.85
CA ALA A 10 -8.60 0.17 -3.66
C ALA A 10 -9.75 -0.80 -3.99
N ARG A 11 -9.65 -1.55 -5.10
CA ARG A 11 -10.65 -2.57 -5.47
C ARG A 11 -10.75 -3.69 -4.44
N ALA A 12 -9.62 -4.19 -3.95
CA ALA A 12 -9.61 -5.26 -2.96
C ALA A 12 -10.16 -4.80 -1.60
N PHE A 13 -9.79 -3.60 -1.15
CA PHE A 13 -10.41 -2.98 0.04
C PHE A 13 -11.92 -2.79 -0.13
N ALA A 14 -12.37 -2.25 -1.26
CA ALA A 14 -13.80 -2.06 -1.52
C ALA A 14 -14.58 -3.38 -1.48
N THR A 15 -13.97 -4.45 -2.01
CA THR A 15 -14.55 -5.79 -2.03
C THR A 15 -14.71 -6.39 -0.64
N VAL A 16 -13.69 -6.24 0.21
CA VAL A 16 -13.67 -6.82 1.56
C VAL A 16 -14.52 -5.98 2.53
N LEU A 17 -14.38 -4.65 2.51
CA LEU A 17 -15.12 -3.74 3.40
C LEU A 17 -16.59 -3.54 3.00
N LYS A 18 -16.99 -3.96 1.79
CA LYS A 18 -18.32 -3.71 1.22
C LYS A 18 -18.68 -2.22 1.18
N HIS A 19 -17.68 -1.38 0.95
CA HIS A 19 -17.81 0.07 0.89
C HIS A 19 -17.04 0.61 -0.33
N PRO A 20 -17.52 1.65 -1.03
CA PRO A 20 -16.76 2.26 -2.12
C PRO A 20 -15.43 2.83 -1.64
N ILE A 21 -14.32 2.47 -2.30
CA ILE A 21 -12.97 2.97 -2.00
C ILE A 21 -12.32 3.41 -3.31
N TRP A 22 -11.66 4.56 -3.29
CA TRP A 22 -10.90 5.10 -4.42
C TRP A 22 -9.52 5.57 -3.97
N VAL A 23 -8.60 5.67 -4.92
CA VAL A 23 -7.28 6.25 -4.69
C VAL A 23 -7.36 7.76 -4.85
N GLU A 24 -6.78 8.48 -3.89
CA GLU A 24 -6.57 9.92 -3.99
C GLU A 24 -5.07 10.20 -4.10
N THR A 25 -4.68 10.99 -5.11
CA THR A 25 -3.29 11.39 -5.29
C THR A 25 -2.94 12.54 -4.35
N VAL A 26 -1.93 12.31 -3.51
CA VAL A 26 -1.48 13.32 -2.55
C VAL A 26 -0.28 14.07 -3.13
N PRO A 27 -0.27 15.42 -3.18
CA PRO A 27 0.86 16.18 -3.70
C PRO A 27 2.15 15.87 -2.95
N ARG A 28 3.23 15.55 -3.68
CA ARG A 28 4.53 15.15 -3.12
C ARG A 28 5.09 16.12 -2.08
N ALA A 29 4.88 17.43 -2.28
CA ALA A 29 5.31 18.49 -1.37
C ALA A 29 4.62 18.43 0.01
N SER A 30 3.43 17.81 0.10
CA SER A 30 2.66 17.71 1.34
C SER A 30 3.03 16.50 2.21
N TRP A 31 3.72 15.51 1.65
CA TRP A 31 3.95 14.22 2.31
C TRP A 31 4.69 14.35 3.64
N GLU A 32 5.71 15.20 3.71
CA GLU A 32 6.49 15.36 4.95
C GLU A 32 5.63 15.91 6.09
N GLN A 33 4.83 16.93 5.80
CA GLN A 33 3.91 17.51 6.78
C GLN A 33 2.91 16.46 7.29
N ILE A 34 2.34 15.65 6.39
CA ILE A 34 1.39 14.58 6.74
C ILE A 34 2.07 13.51 7.60
N PHE A 35 3.27 13.05 7.25
CA PHE A 35 3.97 12.05 8.06
C PHE A 35 4.32 12.58 9.45
N ARG A 36 4.71 13.86 9.56
CA ARG A 36 4.99 14.51 10.84
C ARG A 36 3.74 14.61 11.71
N SER A 37 2.58 14.92 11.13
CA SER A 37 1.32 14.97 11.88
C SER A 37 0.89 13.59 12.41
N GLN A 38 1.36 12.51 11.79
CA GLN A 38 1.14 11.12 12.22
C GLN A 38 2.24 10.60 13.19
N LEU A 39 3.02 11.50 13.80
CA LEU A 39 4.09 11.16 14.75
C LEU A 39 5.19 10.26 14.18
N THR A 40 5.39 10.31 12.85
CA THR A 40 6.49 9.57 12.21
C THR A 40 7.83 10.18 12.58
N ARG A 41 8.69 9.42 13.26
CA ARG A 41 10.01 9.89 13.72
C ARG A 41 10.99 10.19 12.58
N ASN A 42 10.92 9.45 11.47
CA ASN A 42 11.77 9.66 10.30
C ASN A 42 10.95 9.66 8.99
N PRO A 43 10.29 10.79 8.67
CA PRO A 43 9.47 10.93 7.46
C PRO A 43 10.27 10.75 6.17
N LEU A 44 11.50 11.26 6.13
CA LEU A 44 12.30 11.33 4.89
C LEU A 44 12.64 9.95 4.33
N THR A 45 12.92 8.97 5.18
CA THR A 45 13.16 7.59 4.74
C THR A 45 11.92 7.00 4.06
N ARG A 46 10.73 7.19 4.64
CA ARG A 46 9.47 6.69 4.06
C ARG A 46 9.14 7.39 2.75
N ILE A 47 9.35 8.70 2.70
CA ILE A 47 9.14 9.51 1.50
C ILE A 47 10.03 9.03 0.35
N ARG A 48 11.33 8.82 0.60
CA ARG A 48 12.26 8.32 -0.43
C ARG A 48 11.85 6.94 -0.94
N MET A 49 11.35 6.07 -0.07
CA MET A 49 10.82 4.77 -0.48
C MET A 49 9.59 4.91 -1.40
N LEU A 50 8.67 5.82 -1.07
CA LEU A 50 7.50 6.10 -1.92
C LEU A 50 7.91 6.69 -3.29
N ASP A 51 8.90 7.58 -3.30
CA ASP A 51 9.48 8.09 -4.55
C ASP A 51 10.00 6.94 -5.41
N GLY A 52 10.72 5.98 -4.80
CA GLY A 52 11.27 4.86 -5.54
C GLY A 52 10.27 3.88 -6.10
N LEU A 53 9.16 3.67 -5.40
CA LEU A 53 8.05 2.88 -5.93
C LEU A 53 7.35 3.60 -7.10
N ASN A 54 7.17 4.92 -7.00
CA ASN A 54 6.48 5.72 -8.01
C ASN A 54 7.34 5.96 -9.27
N GLU A 55 8.63 6.22 -9.09
CA GLU A 55 9.61 6.43 -10.15
C GLU A 55 10.13 5.11 -10.74
N GLY A 56 9.85 3.98 -10.09
CA GLY A 56 10.16 2.64 -10.57
C GLY A 56 11.59 2.18 -10.37
N TRP A 57 12.41 2.90 -9.59
CA TRP A 57 13.76 2.45 -9.22
C TRP A 57 13.77 1.48 -8.04
N ILE A 58 12.66 1.38 -7.28
CA ILE A 58 12.36 0.20 -6.44
C ILE A 58 11.44 -0.71 -7.24
N ASP A 59 12.03 -1.73 -7.86
CA ASP A 59 11.32 -2.79 -8.58
C ASP A 59 12.08 -4.11 -8.44
N PHE A 60 11.46 -5.21 -8.83
CA PHE A 60 12.14 -6.47 -9.00
C PHE A 60 13.17 -6.39 -10.14
N SER A 61 14.24 -7.17 -10.03
CA SER A 61 15.22 -7.31 -11.12
C SER A 61 14.53 -7.67 -12.43
N GLU A 62 15.12 -7.19 -13.53
CA GLU A 62 14.58 -7.36 -14.89
C GLU A 62 13.12 -6.89 -15.04
N HIS A 63 12.71 -5.88 -14.27
CA HIS A 63 11.34 -5.36 -14.22
C HIS A 63 10.32 -6.46 -13.85
N GLY A 64 10.75 -7.40 -13.01
CA GLY A 64 9.96 -8.53 -12.57
C GLY A 64 9.67 -9.58 -13.64
N ARG A 65 10.42 -9.60 -14.75
CA ARG A 65 10.31 -10.65 -15.79
C ARG A 65 10.56 -12.04 -15.22
N SER A 66 11.52 -12.15 -14.31
CA SER A 66 11.89 -13.41 -13.64
C SER A 66 11.33 -13.51 -12.22
N ALA A 67 10.36 -12.66 -11.86
CA ALA A 67 9.79 -12.66 -10.51
C ALA A 67 8.88 -13.88 -10.30
N MET A 68 9.16 -14.65 -9.24
CA MET A 68 8.27 -15.71 -8.76
C MET A 68 6.95 -15.12 -8.24
N LYS A 69 5.83 -15.80 -8.53
CA LYS A 69 4.49 -15.37 -8.14
C LYS A 69 3.88 -16.39 -7.19
N GLY A 70 3.41 -15.91 -6.03
CA GLY A 70 2.62 -16.71 -5.10
C GLY A 70 1.17 -16.84 -5.53
N ALA A 71 0.44 -17.75 -4.88
CA ALA A 71 -1.00 -17.96 -5.10
C ALA A 71 -1.90 -17.17 -4.14
N THR A 72 -1.32 -16.47 -3.17
CA THR A 72 -2.08 -15.69 -2.19
C THR A 72 -2.77 -14.50 -2.87
N ALA A 73 -4.10 -14.46 -2.80
CA ALA A 73 -4.89 -13.35 -3.32
C ALA A 73 -4.78 -12.11 -2.44
N LEU A 74 -4.88 -10.93 -3.05
CA LEU A 74 -4.78 -9.65 -2.34
C LEU A 74 -5.94 -9.45 -1.36
N GLU A 75 -7.14 -9.88 -1.75
CA GLU A 75 -8.35 -9.85 -0.94
C GLU A 75 -8.21 -10.70 0.33
N SER A 76 -7.54 -11.85 0.24
CA SER A 76 -7.26 -12.71 1.39
C SER A 76 -6.39 -11.99 2.43
N VAL A 77 -5.30 -11.35 1.97
CA VAL A 77 -4.42 -10.57 2.86
C VAL A 77 -5.16 -9.42 3.51
N ILE A 78 -5.98 -8.68 2.75
CA ILE A 78 -6.75 -7.55 3.28
C ILE A 78 -7.80 -8.01 4.31
N ALA A 79 -8.50 -9.12 4.04
CA ALA A 79 -9.46 -9.70 4.97
C ALA A 79 -8.82 -10.10 6.30
N GLU A 80 -7.63 -10.72 6.25
CA GLU A 80 -6.87 -11.07 7.46
C GLU A 80 -6.43 -9.84 8.26
N LEU A 81 -5.92 -8.80 7.59
CA LEU A 81 -5.50 -7.55 8.25
C LEU A 81 -6.66 -6.84 8.94
N ILE A 82 -7.83 -6.80 8.29
CA ILE A 82 -9.05 -6.22 8.85
C ILE A 82 -9.52 -7.03 10.06
N GLY A 83 -9.58 -8.37 9.93
CA GLY A 83 -9.93 -9.26 11.04
C GLY A 83 -9.03 -9.07 12.27
N ALA A 84 -7.70 -9.03 12.07
CA ALA A 84 -6.74 -8.79 13.14
C ALA A 84 -6.92 -7.42 13.81
N SER A 85 -7.28 -6.40 13.03
CA SER A 85 -7.53 -5.05 13.54
C SER A 85 -8.79 -4.98 14.42
N HIS A 86 -9.86 -5.69 14.04
CA HIS A 86 -11.07 -5.79 14.86
C HIS A 86 -10.82 -6.50 16.18
N THR A 87 -10.00 -7.56 16.18
CA THR A 87 -9.59 -8.24 17.42
C THR A 87 -8.84 -7.29 18.34
N LYS A 88 -7.89 -6.52 17.83
CA LYS A 88 -7.12 -5.55 18.64
C LYS A 88 -7.97 -4.40 19.20
N ALA A 89 -9.00 -3.97 18.46
CA ALA A 89 -9.92 -2.92 18.92
C ALA A 89 -10.94 -3.40 19.96
N SER A 90 -11.12 -4.71 20.13
CA SER A 90 -12.08 -5.32 21.05
C SER A 90 -11.45 -5.79 22.37
N VAL A 91 -10.16 -5.54 22.57
CA VAL A 91 -9.36 -5.90 23.76
C VAL A 91 -8.97 -4.65 24.53
#